data_AF-A0A1R3KWW8-F1
#
_entry.id   AF-A0A1R3KWW8-F1
#
_cell.length_a   1.000
_cell.length_b   1.000
_cell.length_c   1.000
_cell.angle_alpha   90.00
_cell.angle_beta   90.00
_cell.angle_gamma   90.00
#
_symmetry.space_group_name_H-M   'P 1'
#
loop_
_entity.id
_entity.type
_entity.pdbx_description
1 polymer ?
#
loop_
_entity_poly.entity_id
_entity_poly.type
_entity_poly.pdbx_seq_one_letter_code
_entity_poly.pdbx_strand_id
1 'polypeptide(L)'
;MVVLLWRICHGDMSEEIDFEAFLRGDVDFHPLAGIIVDIRLLMSRDWNCKLQHTYREGNFCADWLANAACELDDDLELLHAPSHEMKLLLAADERGVSFPRGFRNT
;
A
#
# COMPACT_ATOMS: atom_id res chain seq x y z
N MET A 1 -0.95 9.91 -1.92
CA MET A 1 -0.65 8.50 -2.17
C MET A 1 -0.58 7.81 -0.81
N VAL A 2 -1.70 7.24 -0.34
CA VAL A 2 -1.79 6.61 0.98
C VAL A 2 -1.68 5.11 0.76
N VAL A 3 -0.55 4.54 1.16
CA VAL A 3 -0.25 3.11 1.08
C VAL A 3 -0.88 2.43 2.29
N LEU A 4 -2.14 1.99 2.15
CA LEU A 4 -2.82 1.15 3.14
C LEU A 4 -3.46 -0.04 2.42
N LEU A 5 -2.66 -0.84 1.72
CA LEU A 5 -3.16 -2.05 1.06
C LEU A 5 -2.20 -3.23 1.15
N TRP A 6 -1.45 -3.35 2.24
CA TRP A 6 -0.49 -4.45 2.36
C TRP A 6 -0.82 -5.45 3.46
N ARG A 7 -1.81 -5.19 4.31
CA ARG A 7 -2.13 -6.11 5.43
C ARG A 7 -3.31 -7.07 5.17
N ILE A 8 -3.87 -7.10 3.96
CA ILE A 8 -5.04 -7.95 3.64
C ILE A 8 -4.66 -9.29 2.97
N CYS A 9 -3.49 -9.40 2.33
CA CYS A 9 -3.10 -10.63 1.64
C CYS A 9 -2.23 -11.55 2.50
N HIS A 10 -2.81 -12.17 3.53
CA HIS A 10 -2.25 -13.42 4.08
C HIS A 10 -3.31 -14.51 4.06
N GLY A 11 -3.53 -15.07 2.88
CA GLY A 11 -4.40 -16.21 2.66
C GLY A 11 -4.85 -16.27 1.21
N ASP A 12 -4.52 -17.36 0.53
CA ASP A 12 -5.04 -17.71 -0.80
C ASP A 12 -6.56 -17.57 -0.84
N MET A 13 -7.07 -16.45 -1.34
CA MET A 13 -8.42 -16.36 -1.87
C MET A 13 -8.37 -15.54 -3.16
N SER A 14 -8.55 -16.27 -4.25
CA SER A 14 -8.69 -15.82 -5.62
C SER A 14 -10.04 -15.15 -5.86
N GLU A 15 -10.40 -14.18 -5.02
CA GLU A 15 -11.49 -13.27 -5.33
C GLU A 15 -10.94 -11.86 -5.23
N GLU A 16 -11.03 -11.17 -6.36
CA GLU A 16 -10.82 -9.75 -6.51
C GLU A 16 -11.80 -9.06 -5.55
N ILE A 17 -11.40 -8.90 -4.28
CA ILE A 17 -12.21 -8.18 -3.30
C ILE A 17 -12.42 -6.81 -3.91
N ASP A 18 -13.67 -6.50 -4.28
CA ASP A 18 -14.05 -5.18 -4.73
C ASP A 18 -13.74 -4.21 -3.58
N PHE A 19 -12.59 -3.55 -3.70
CA PHE A 19 -12.04 -2.70 -2.65
C PHE A 19 -12.99 -1.53 -2.37
N GLU A 20 -13.78 -1.10 -3.37
CA GLU A 20 -14.83 -0.12 -3.20
C GLU A 20 -16.02 -0.68 -2.40
N ALA A 21 -16.42 -1.93 -2.65
CA ALA A 21 -17.45 -2.59 -1.85
C ALA A 21 -16.99 -2.77 -0.39
N PHE A 22 -15.73 -3.15 -0.17
CA PHE A 22 -15.12 -3.24 1.17
C PHE A 22 -15.13 -1.88 1.89
N LEU A 23 -14.74 -0.81 1.19
CA LEU A 23 -14.74 0.54 1.76
C LEU A 23 -16.13 1.15 1.91
N ARG A 24 -17.19 0.55 1.38
CA ARG A 24 -18.57 1.04 1.55
C ARG A 24 -19.44 0.14 2.43
N GLY A 25 -18.97 -1.08 2.72
CA GLY A 25 -19.70 -2.07 3.52
C GLY A 25 -19.82 -1.70 5.00
N ASP A 26 -20.64 -2.47 5.71
CA ASP A 26 -20.69 -2.36 7.16
C ASP A 26 -19.34 -2.81 7.77
N VAL A 27 -18.84 -2.07 8.75
CA VAL A 27 -17.56 -2.34 9.42
C VAL A 27 -17.76 -2.76 10.87
N ASP A 28 -19.01 -2.89 11.32
CA ASP A 28 -19.32 -3.36 12.66
C ASP A 28 -18.67 -4.74 12.89
N PHE A 29 -17.90 -4.83 13.98
CA PHE A 29 -17.13 -6.01 14.39
C PHE A 29 -15.96 -6.42 13.46
N HIS A 30 -15.59 -5.60 12.46
CA HIS A 30 -14.41 -5.88 11.63
C HIS A 30 -13.11 -5.59 12.41
N PRO A 31 -12.11 -6.49 12.42
CA PRO A 31 -10.86 -6.30 13.17
C PRO A 31 -10.05 -5.07 12.73
N LEU A 32 -10.29 -4.58 11.50
CA LEU A 32 -9.66 -3.37 10.94
C LEU A 32 -10.62 -2.17 10.86
N ALA A 33 -11.76 -2.19 11.57
CA ALA A 33 -12.79 -1.16 11.48
C ALA A 33 -12.24 0.27 11.63
N GLY A 34 -11.33 0.49 12.59
CA GLY A 34 -10.69 1.79 12.80
C GLY A 34 -9.94 2.31 11.57
N ILE A 35 -9.10 1.46 10.95
CA ILE A 35 -8.34 1.81 9.74
C ILE A 35 -9.30 2.10 8.56
N ILE A 36 -10.37 1.31 8.42
CA ILE A 36 -11.36 1.53 7.35
C ILE A 36 -12.07 2.87 7.54
N VAL A 37 -12.45 3.22 8.77
CA VAL A 37 -13.07 4.51 9.11
C VAL A 37 -12.12 5.66 8.81
N ASP A 38 -10.84 5.54 9.17
CA ASP A 38 -9.83 6.56 8.87
C ASP A 38 -9.64 6.76 7.36
N ILE A 39 -9.58 5.67 6.58
CA ILE A 39 -9.52 5.74 5.12
C ILE A 39 -10.76 6.45 4.56
N ARG A 40 -11.97 6.11 5.04
CA ARG A 40 -13.21 6.79 4.62
C ARG A 40 -13.18 8.27 4.92
N LEU A 41 -12.70 8.66 6.10
CA LEU A 41 -12.58 10.07 6.50
C LEU A 41 -11.54 10.83 5.65
N LEU A 42 -10.45 10.17 5.26
CA LEU A 42 -9.46 10.76 4.36
C LEU A 42 -10.03 10.92 2.94
N MET A 43 -10.79 9.94 2.45
CA MET A 43 -11.43 9.96 1.14
C MET A 43 -12.59 10.95 1.02
N SER A 44 -13.21 11.34 2.14
CA SER A 44 -14.30 12.34 2.14
C SER A 44 -13.80 13.78 2.09
N ARG A 45 -12.47 14.00 2.17
CA ARG A 45 -11.86 15.32 2.01
C ARG A 45 -11.93 15.77 0.56
N ASP A 46 -11.77 17.08 0.35
CA ASP A 46 -11.76 17.70 -0.98
C ASP A 46 -10.42 17.45 -1.71
N TRP A 47 -10.14 16.18 -1.97
CA TRP A 47 -8.94 15.69 -2.64
C TRP A 47 -9.31 15.09 -3.98
N ASN A 48 -8.54 15.39 -5.02
CA ASN A 48 -8.65 14.69 -6.30
C ASN A 48 -7.83 13.39 -6.26
N CYS A 49 -8.33 12.39 -5.54
CA CYS A 49 -7.68 11.08 -5.43
C CYS A 49 -8.66 9.95 -5.74
N LYS A 50 -8.13 8.85 -6.27
CA LYS A 50 -8.84 7.59 -6.48
C LYS A 50 -8.09 6.47 -5.78
N LEU A 51 -8.84 5.48 -5.34
CA LEU A 51 -8.27 4.23 -4.86
C LEU A 51 -8.13 3.27 -6.04
N GLN A 52 -6.99 2.61 -6.12
CA GLN A 52 -6.72 1.63 -7.16
C GLN A 52 -6.00 0.45 -6.54
N HIS A 53 -6.53 -0.74 -6.81
CA HIS A 53 -5.83 -1.97 -6.50
C HIS A 53 -4.56 -2.07 -7.35
N THR A 54 -3.46 -2.46 -6.74
CA THR A 54 -2.21 -2.79 -7.45
C THR A 54 -1.57 -4.01 -6.79
N TYR A 55 -0.91 -4.84 -7.58
CA TYR A 55 -0.10 -5.92 -7.05
C TYR A 55 1.10 -5.36 -6.31
N ARG A 56 1.50 -6.03 -5.22
CA ARG A 56 2.71 -5.70 -4.45
C ARG A 56 3.94 -5.60 -5.36
N GLU A 57 4.04 -6.52 -6.31
CA GLU A 57 5.12 -6.63 -7.29
C GLU A 57 5.22 -5.44 -8.24
N GLY A 58 4.20 -4.59 -8.31
CA GLY A 58 4.16 -3.35 -9.11
C GLY A 58 3.99 -2.10 -8.24
N ASN A 59 4.37 -2.18 -6.97
CA ASN A 59 4.33 -1.05 -6.03
C ASN A 59 5.60 -1.07 -5.15
N PHE A 60 6.76 -0.95 -5.80
CA PHE A 60 8.05 -1.16 -5.18
C PHE A 60 8.35 -0.13 -4.08
N CYS A 61 8.01 1.14 -4.29
CA CYS A 61 8.22 2.18 -3.28
C CYS A 61 7.47 1.87 -1.99
N ALA A 62 6.20 1.48 -2.10
CA ALA A 62 5.37 1.11 -0.96
C ALA A 62 5.95 -0.11 -0.22
N ASP A 63 6.39 -1.12 -0.96
CA ASP A 63 6.95 -2.33 -0.37
C ASP A 63 8.25 -2.04 0.39
N TRP A 64 9.14 -1.25 -0.23
CA TRP A 64 10.38 -0.82 0.39
C TRP A 64 10.12 -0.01 1.66
N LEU A 65 9.19 0.96 1.62
CA LEU A 65 8.85 1.76 2.80
C LEU A 65 8.26 0.91 3.94
N ALA A 66 7.38 -0.04 3.61
CA ALA A 66 6.79 -0.92 4.62
C ALA A 66 7.84 -1.83 5.28
N ASN A 67 8.82 -2.33 4.52
CA ASN A 67 9.92 -3.13 5.05
C ASN A 67 10.87 -2.26 5.89
N ALA A 68 11.26 -1.09 5.38
CA ALA A 68 12.12 -0.15 6.11
C ALA A 68 11.50 0.26 7.45
N ALA A 69 10.18 0.51 7.47
CA ALA A 69 9.45 0.84 8.68
C ALA A 69 9.45 -0.28 9.74
N CYS A 70 9.61 -1.55 9.36
CA CYS A 70 9.72 -2.65 10.32
C CYS A 70 11.05 -2.64 11.09
N GLU A 71 12.06 -1.97 10.56
CA GLU A 71 13.40 -1.85 11.16
C GLU A 71 13.56 -0.55 11.97
N LEU A 72 12.54 0.32 11.98
CA LEU A 72 12.56 1.56 12.75
C LEU A 72 12.20 1.29 14.22
N ASP A 73 13.00 1.86 15.11
CA ASP A 73 12.72 1.89 16.55
C ASP A 73 11.67 2.95 16.90
N ASP A 74 11.55 3.99 16.07
CA ASP A 74 10.62 5.11 16.25
C ASP A 74 9.29 4.87 15.52
N ASP A 75 8.19 5.36 16.10
CA ASP A 75 6.84 5.27 15.51
C ASP A 75 6.69 6.07 14.19
N LEU A 76 7.58 7.04 13.95
CA LEU A 76 7.55 7.91 12.78
C LEU A 76 8.95 8.47 12.48
N GLU A 77 9.41 8.27 11.24
CA GLU A 77 10.60 8.93 10.71
C GLU A 77 10.25 9.84 9.52
N LEU A 78 10.78 11.08 9.53
CA LEU A 78 10.60 12.04 8.44
C LEU A 78 11.81 12.02 7.51
N LEU A 79 11.61 11.49 6.30
CA LEU A 79 12.62 11.52 5.24
C LEU A 79 12.65 12.90 4.56
N HIS A 80 13.70 13.68 4.81
CA HIS A 80 13.89 14.99 4.17
C HIS A 80 14.17 14.89 2.66
N ALA A 81 14.69 13.77 2.19
CA ALA A 81 14.90 13.48 0.77
C ALA A 81 14.84 11.97 0.52
N PRO A 82 14.37 11.51 -0.65
CA PRO A 82 14.40 10.10 -0.99
C PRO A 82 15.85 9.63 -1.19
N SER A 83 16.15 8.44 -0.65
CA SER A 83 17.43 7.75 -0.87
C SER A 83 17.66 7.46 -2.36
N HIS A 84 18.89 7.13 -2.75
CA HIS A 84 19.18 6.76 -4.14
C HIS A 84 18.36 5.53 -4.58
N GLU A 85 18.26 4.53 -3.72
CA GLU A 85 17.44 3.34 -3.96
C GLU A 85 15.97 3.69 -4.18
N MET A 86 15.40 4.53 -3.30
CA MET A 86 14.01 4.99 -3.44
C MET A 86 13.75 5.68 -4.77
N LYS A 87 14.71 6.47 -5.28
CA LYS A 87 14.58 7.13 -6.59
C LYS A 87 14.53 6.10 -7.73
N LEU A 88 15.30 5.02 -7.64
CA LEU A 88 15.28 3.94 -8.63
C LEU A 88 13.95 3.18 -8.61
N LEU A 89 13.42 2.90 -7.42
CA LEU A 89 12.11 2.26 -7.26
C LEU A 89 10.99 3.15 -7.79
N LEU A 90 11.05 4.46 -7.51
CA LEU A 90 10.05 5.41 -8.00
C LEU A 90 10.03 5.46 -9.54
N ALA A 91 11.20 5.44 -10.18
CA ALA A 91 11.30 5.36 -11.63
C ALA A 91 10.83 4.01 -12.20
N ALA A 92 10.87 2.93 -11.41
CA ALA A 92 10.31 1.64 -11.80
C ALA A 92 8.77 1.63 -11.69
N ASP A 93 8.23 2.17 -10.60
CA ASP A 93 6.79 2.33 -10.38
C ASP A 93 6.16 3.25 -11.43
N GLU A 94 6.80 4.39 -11.75
CA GLU A 94 6.36 5.31 -12.81
C GLU A 94 6.27 4.63 -14.18
N ARG A 95 7.19 3.69 -14.46
CA ARG A 95 7.20 2.90 -15.70
C ARG A 95 6.26 1.70 -15.66
N GLY A 96 5.58 1.44 -14.55
CA GLY A 96 4.71 0.28 -14.37
C GLY A 96 5.45 -1.06 -14.43
N VAL A 97 6.73 -1.07 -14.05
CA VAL A 97 7.51 -2.32 -13.98
C VAL A 97 6.89 -3.21 -12.89
N SER A 98 6.80 -4.51 -13.15
CA SER A 98 6.49 -5.48 -12.11
C SER A 98 7.35 -6.74 -12.25
N PHE A 99 7.70 -7.35 -11.12
CA PHE A 99 8.50 -8.59 -11.11
C PHE A 99 7.74 -9.72 -10.41
N PRO A 100 7.52 -10.88 -11.05
CA PRO A 100 6.90 -12.02 -10.39
C PRO A 100 7.70 -12.46 -9.16
N ARG A 101 7.01 -12.87 -8.09
CA ARG A 101 7.66 -13.41 -6.89
C ARG A 101 8.54 -14.62 -7.25
N GLY A 102 9.80 -14.57 -6.83
CA GLY A 102 10.80 -15.60 -7.10
C GLY A 102 11.76 -15.28 -8.25
N PHE A 103 11.58 -14.16 -8.95
CA PHE A 103 12.57 -13.68 -9.92
C PHE A 103 13.79 -13.11 -9.17
N ARG A 104 14.84 -13.92 -9.03
CA ARG A 104 16.16 -13.45 -8.58
C ARG A 104 16.98 -13.14 -9.82
N ASN A 105 17.36 -11.88 -10.01
CA ASN A 105 18.53 -11.57 -10.84
C ASN A 105 19.76 -12.01 -10.03
N THR A 106 20.20 -13.25 -10.27
CA THR A 106 21.58 -13.68 -9.95
C THR A 106 22.56 -13.07 -10.93
#